data_AF-A0A2Z6IA97-F1
#
_entry.id   AF-A0A2Z6IA97-F1
#
_cell.length_a   1.000
_cell.length_b   1.000
_cell.length_c   1.000
_cell.angle_alpha   90.00
_cell.angle_beta   90.00
_cell.angle_gamma   90.00
#
_symmetry.space_group_name_H-M   'P 1'
#
loop_
_entity.id
_entity.type
_entity.pdbx_description
1 polymer ?
#
loop_
_entity_poly.entity_id
_entity_poly.type
_entity_poly.pdbx_seq_one_letter_code
_entity_poly.pdbx_strand_id
1 'polypeptide(L)'
;MSRLYTILLLFATLVLWGTGLSRLAPYLESSALLKDALPAFAGLAALAGLVAKGVLTSRVPLEERHPLNSALALTMLFSIVVAYADLFFLEGRVFDVLLDALGLAFYASGDSKFDVTIGTAFGILHPVLFTIAAVAALLGFFAKTSTRKH
;
A
#
# COMPACT_ATOMS: atom_id res chain seq x y z
N MET A 1 -19.37 -1.96 12.81
CA MET A 1 -17.92 -1.68 12.95
C MET A 1 -17.68 -0.18 12.78
N SER A 2 -16.99 0.46 13.72
CA SER A 2 -17.03 1.92 13.92
C SER A 2 -16.10 2.70 12.97
N ARG A 3 -16.43 3.97 12.70
CA ARG A 3 -15.60 4.92 11.93
C ARG A 3 -14.16 5.01 12.45
N LEU A 4 -13.98 4.81 13.76
CA LEU A 4 -12.68 4.78 14.42
C LEU A 4 -11.76 3.72 13.82
N TYR A 5 -12.28 2.54 13.49
CA TYR A 5 -11.47 1.46 12.90
C TYR A 5 -10.91 1.85 11.52
N THR A 6 -11.74 2.44 10.67
CA THR A 6 -11.29 2.96 9.36
C THR A 6 -10.24 4.06 9.54
N ILE A 7 -10.43 4.97 10.49
CA ILE A 7 -9.45 6.04 10.78
C ILE A 7 -8.11 5.45 11.24
N LEU A 8 -8.13 4.46 12.15
CA LEU A 8 -6.92 3.80 12.63
C LEU A 8 -6.20 3.04 11.51
N LEU A 9 -6.92 2.36 10.63
CA LEU A 9 -6.32 1.70 9.46
C LEU A 9 -5.69 2.69 8.49
N LEU A 10 -6.35 3.82 8.22
CA LEU A 10 -5.78 4.87 7.37
C LEU A 10 -4.55 5.50 8.02
N PHE A 11 -4.59 5.77 9.31
CA PHE A 11 -3.44 6.29 10.04
C PHE A 11 -2.26 5.32 10.00
N ALA A 12 -2.50 4.03 10.29
CA ALA A 12 -1.48 2.99 10.17
C ALA A 12 -0.93 2.91 8.73
N THR A 13 -1.77 3.09 7.71
CA THR A 13 -1.35 3.06 6.30
C THR A 13 -0.38 4.18 5.99
N LEU A 14 -0.71 5.40 6.42
CA LEU A 14 0.14 6.57 6.23
C LEU A 14 1.47 6.43 6.98
N VAL A 15 1.44 5.90 8.22
CA VAL A 15 2.66 5.62 8.99
C VAL A 15 3.54 4.60 8.29
N LEU A 16 2.97 3.50 7.78
CA LEU A 16 3.72 2.49 7.04
C LEU A 16 4.34 3.07 5.77
N TRP A 17 3.58 3.82 4.97
CA TRP A 17 4.10 4.45 3.75
C TRP A 17 5.23 5.42 4.05
N GLY A 18 5.05 6.30 5.05
CA GLY A 18 6.09 7.24 5.48
C GLY A 18 7.34 6.54 6.00
N THR A 19 7.17 5.43 6.72
CA THR A 19 8.29 4.61 7.20
C THR A 19 9.00 3.90 6.06
N GLY A 20 8.27 3.37 5.08
CA GLY A 20 8.86 2.72 3.91
C GLY A 20 9.66 3.71 3.07
N LEU A 21 9.09 4.87 2.77
CA LEU A 21 9.75 5.95 2.04
C LEU A 21 10.99 6.48 2.76
N SER A 22 10.92 6.70 4.08
CA SER A 22 12.08 7.19 4.84
C SER A 22 13.23 6.18 4.91
N ARG A 23 12.92 4.88 4.82
CA ARG A 23 13.91 3.80 4.75
C ARG A 23 14.53 3.69 3.36
N LEU A 24 13.79 3.98 2.29
CA LEU A 24 14.33 4.01 0.93
C LEU A 24 15.10 5.30 0.62
N ALA A 25 14.70 6.43 1.21
CA ALA A 25 15.24 7.77 0.90
C ALA A 25 16.78 7.89 0.91
N PRO A 26 17.54 7.28 1.85
CA PRO A 26 19.00 7.36 1.84
C PRO A 26 19.67 6.67 0.65
N TYR A 27 18.95 5.78 -0.03
CA TYR A 27 19.46 4.91 -1.07
C TYR A 27 19.02 5.34 -2.48
N LEU A 28 18.33 6.49 -2.59
CA LEU A 28 17.76 6.97 -3.85
C LEU A 28 18.48 8.23 -4.31
N GLU A 29 18.92 8.25 -5.57
CA GLU A 29 19.26 9.50 -6.24
C GLU A 29 18.02 10.40 -6.31
N SER A 30 18.20 11.73 -6.22
CA SER A 30 17.09 12.69 -6.12
C SER A 30 16.08 12.61 -7.29
N SER A 31 16.51 12.15 -8.45
CA SER A 31 15.67 11.87 -9.63
C SER A 31 14.89 10.55 -9.52
N ALA A 32 15.47 9.52 -8.90
CA ALA A 32 14.83 8.22 -8.65
C ALA A 32 13.81 8.31 -7.50
N LEU A 33 14.06 9.17 -6.51
CA LEU A 33 13.17 9.41 -5.38
C LEU A 33 11.76 9.85 -5.80
N LEU A 34 11.65 10.64 -6.88
CA LEU A 34 10.36 11.08 -7.41
C LEU A 34 9.61 9.92 -8.08
N LYS A 35 10.32 9.05 -8.80
CA LYS A 35 9.77 7.86 -9.46
C LYS A 35 9.29 6.83 -8.43
N ASP A 36 10.03 6.66 -7.35
CA ASP A 36 9.75 5.64 -6.34
C ASP A 36 8.72 6.08 -5.30
N ALA A 37 8.48 7.39 -5.21
CA ALA A 37 7.36 7.95 -4.48
C ALA A 37 6.04 7.91 -5.29
N LEU A 38 6.06 7.64 -6.61
CA LEU A 38 4.84 7.57 -7.44
C LEU A 38 3.78 6.63 -6.87
N PRO A 39 4.09 5.42 -6.39
CA PRO A 39 3.10 4.54 -5.77
C PRO A 39 2.42 5.16 -4.55
N ALA A 40 3.18 5.86 -3.70
CA ALA A 40 2.64 6.55 -2.54
C ALA A 40 1.76 7.74 -2.95
N PHE A 41 2.18 8.54 -3.95
CA PHE A 41 1.36 9.63 -4.48
C PHE A 41 0.07 9.12 -5.15
N ALA A 42 0.14 8.02 -5.90
CA ALA A 42 -1.03 7.36 -6.48
C ALA A 42 -1.98 6.85 -5.40
N GLY A 43 -1.44 6.25 -4.33
CA GLY A 43 -2.19 5.83 -3.16
C GLY A 43 -2.87 7.00 -2.45
N LEU A 44 -2.17 8.12 -2.27
CA LEU A 44 -2.74 9.34 -1.70
C LEU A 44 -3.85 9.93 -2.58
N ALA A 45 -3.66 9.95 -3.90
CA ALA A 45 -4.68 10.41 -4.84
C ALA A 45 -5.93 9.51 -4.80
N ALA A 46 -5.75 8.19 -4.75
CA ALA A 46 -6.84 7.23 -4.61
C ALA A 46 -7.58 7.41 -3.26
N LEU A 47 -6.83 7.65 -2.17
CA LEU A 47 -7.41 7.96 -0.87
C LEU A 47 -8.22 9.26 -0.90
N ALA A 48 -7.69 10.32 -1.52
CA ALA A 48 -8.39 11.58 -1.70
C ALA A 48 -9.69 11.41 -2.51
N GLY A 49 -9.65 10.60 -3.56
CA GLY A 49 -10.84 10.22 -4.33
C GLY A 49 -11.90 9.50 -3.50
N LEU A 50 -11.49 8.58 -2.62
CA LEU A 50 -12.40 7.88 -1.69
C LEU A 50 -12.99 8.82 -0.63
N VAL A 51 -12.22 9.80 -0.16
CA VAL A 51 -12.71 10.87 0.74
C VAL A 51 -13.73 11.74 0.03
N ALA A 52 -13.42 12.21 -1.18
CA ALA A 52 -14.31 13.06 -1.99
C ALA A 52 -15.62 12.35 -2.36
N LYS A 53 -15.57 11.05 -2.65
CA LYS A 53 -16.76 10.21 -2.92
C LYS A 53 -17.61 9.97 -1.65
N GLY A 54 -17.16 10.39 -0.47
CA GLY A 54 -17.90 10.26 0.77
C GLY A 54 -17.90 8.84 1.37
N VAL A 55 -17.12 7.93 0.78
CA VAL A 55 -16.97 6.52 1.23
C VAL A 55 -16.38 6.47 2.63
N LEU A 56 -15.48 7.40 2.95
CA LEU A 56 -14.79 7.48 4.24
C LEU A 56 -15.49 8.40 5.27
N THR A 57 -16.32 9.36 4.83
CA THR A 57 -16.68 10.53 5.65
C THR A 57 -18.11 10.62 6.16
N SER A 58 -19.01 9.65 5.91
CA SER A 58 -20.30 9.41 6.64
C SER A 58 -21.49 9.08 5.74
N ARG A 59 -21.45 9.32 4.42
CA ARG A 59 -22.66 9.23 3.58
C ARG A 59 -22.95 7.83 3.02
N VAL A 60 -22.01 6.90 3.19
CA VAL A 60 -22.08 5.57 2.60
C VAL A 60 -22.48 4.51 3.65
N PRO A 61 -23.43 3.60 3.38
CA PRO A 61 -23.86 2.52 4.28
C PRO A 61 -22.68 1.67 4.78
N LEU A 62 -22.82 1.07 5.96
CA LEU A 62 -21.78 0.20 6.57
C LEU A 62 -21.34 -0.95 5.64
N GLU A 63 -22.27 -1.47 4.83
CA GLU A 63 -22.06 -2.56 3.86
C GLU A 63 -21.10 -2.18 2.73
N GLU A 64 -21.04 -0.91 2.34
CA GLU A 64 -20.12 -0.41 1.31
C GLU A 64 -18.74 -0.02 1.90
N ARG A 65 -18.62 0.12 3.22
CA ARG A 65 -17.34 0.39 3.91
C ARG A 65 -16.56 -0.87 4.24
N HIS A 66 -17.26 -1.98 4.45
CA HIS A 66 -16.65 -3.27 4.78
C HIS A 66 -15.62 -3.74 3.74
N PRO A 67 -15.88 -3.67 2.42
CA PRO A 67 -14.92 -4.11 1.40
C PRO A 67 -13.65 -3.28 1.38
N LEU A 68 -13.76 -1.96 1.60
CA LEU A 68 -12.61 -1.06 1.64
C LEU A 68 -11.74 -1.29 2.88
N ASN A 69 -12.36 -1.44 4.05
CA ASN A 69 -11.63 -1.77 5.28
C ASN A 69 -10.96 -3.14 5.18
N SER A 70 -11.66 -4.14 4.61
CA SER A 70 -11.08 -5.46 4.34
C SER A 70 -9.92 -5.38 3.36
N ALA A 71 -10.04 -4.58 2.30
CA ALA A 71 -8.96 -4.39 1.36
C ALA A 71 -7.74 -3.73 2.02
N LEU A 72 -7.93 -2.64 2.76
CA LEU A 72 -6.87 -1.98 3.54
C LEU A 72 -6.15 -2.96 4.48
N ALA A 73 -6.91 -3.72 5.28
CA ALA A 73 -6.35 -4.68 6.21
C ALA A 73 -5.62 -5.82 5.49
N LEU A 74 -6.14 -6.27 4.34
CA LEU A 74 -5.58 -7.38 3.57
C LEU A 74 -4.31 -6.96 2.82
N THR A 75 -4.28 -5.77 2.22
CA THR A 75 -3.07 -5.25 1.59
C THR A 75 -1.98 -5.01 2.62
N MET A 76 -2.32 -4.48 3.79
CA MET A 76 -1.38 -4.35 4.91
C MET A 76 -0.82 -5.69 5.36
N LEU A 77 -1.71 -6.65 5.65
CA LEU A 77 -1.32 -7.98 6.12
C LEU A 77 -0.44 -8.68 5.09
N PHE A 78 -0.81 -8.60 3.82
CA PHE A 78 -0.03 -9.18 2.73
C PHE A 78 1.37 -8.56 2.66
N SER A 79 1.49 -7.24 2.68
CA SER A 79 2.79 -6.55 2.69
C SER A 79 3.65 -6.93 3.89
N ILE A 80 3.05 -7.08 5.08
CA ILE A 80 3.77 -7.54 6.29
C ILE A 80 4.26 -8.98 6.13
N VAL A 81 3.39 -9.89 5.66
CA VAL A 81 3.74 -11.31 5.47
C VAL A 81 4.84 -11.47 4.43
N VAL A 82 4.76 -10.76 3.31
CA VAL A 82 5.79 -10.81 2.27
C VAL A 82 7.10 -10.21 2.78
N ALA A 83 7.08 -9.09 3.49
CA ALA A 83 8.28 -8.52 4.12
C ALA A 83 8.94 -9.49 5.11
N TYR A 84 8.13 -10.13 5.94
CA TYR A 84 8.62 -11.12 6.90
C TYR A 84 9.20 -12.35 6.19
N ALA A 85 8.49 -12.89 5.21
CA ALA A 85 8.96 -14.03 4.42
C ALA A 85 10.29 -13.71 3.72
N ASP A 86 10.39 -12.52 3.12
CA ASP A 86 11.58 -12.13 2.37
C ASP A 86 12.78 -11.89 3.29
N LEU A 87 12.59 -11.26 4.46
CA LEU A 87 13.67 -11.03 5.43
C LEU A 87 14.22 -12.31 6.05
N PHE A 88 13.33 -13.21 6.48
CA PHE A 88 13.71 -14.33 7.34
C PHE A 88 13.92 -15.65 6.59
N PHE A 89 13.40 -15.79 5.37
CA PHE A 89 13.47 -17.05 4.62
C PHE A 89 14.12 -16.92 3.24
N LEU A 90 14.07 -15.73 2.62
CA LEU A 90 14.55 -15.52 1.24
C LEU A 90 15.74 -14.54 1.15
N GLU A 91 16.13 -13.96 2.29
CA GLU A 91 17.25 -13.03 2.46
C GLU A 91 17.19 -11.77 1.58
N GLY A 92 15.98 -11.28 1.28
CA GLY A 92 15.75 -10.07 0.48
C GLY A 92 15.57 -10.31 -1.03
N ARG A 93 15.66 -11.57 -1.49
CA ARG A 93 15.66 -11.91 -2.92
C ARG A 93 14.40 -11.49 -3.67
N VAL A 94 13.23 -11.52 -3.03
CA VAL A 94 11.97 -11.18 -3.71
C VAL A 94 11.93 -9.69 -4.01
N PHE A 95 12.31 -8.85 -3.05
CA PHE A 95 12.32 -7.41 -3.25
C PHE A 95 13.49 -6.95 -4.12
N ASP A 96 14.65 -7.63 -4.08
CA ASP A 96 15.74 -7.35 -5.02
C ASP A 96 15.30 -7.54 -6.47
N VAL A 97 14.63 -8.66 -6.79
CA VAL A 97 14.08 -8.92 -8.12
C VAL A 97 13.00 -7.91 -8.51
N LEU A 98 12.14 -7.52 -7.56
CA LEU A 98 11.11 -6.51 -7.80
C LEU A 98 11.72 -5.14 -8.13
N LEU A 99 12.73 -4.73 -7.38
CA LEU A 99 13.44 -3.47 -7.59
C LEU A 99 14.19 -3.48 -8.92
N ASP A 100 14.85 -4.59 -9.27
CA ASP A 100 15.53 -4.76 -10.55
C ASP A 100 14.54 -4.65 -11.73
N ALA A 101 13.39 -5.31 -11.63
CA ALA A 101 12.32 -5.22 -12.63
C ALA A 101 11.75 -3.80 -12.79
N LEU A 102 11.76 -2.98 -11.73
CA LEU A 102 11.34 -1.58 -11.77
C LEU A 102 12.45 -0.64 -12.27
N GLY A 103 13.63 -1.18 -12.60
CA GLY A 103 14.80 -0.40 -12.98
C GLY A 103 15.36 0.43 -11.82
N LEU A 104 15.19 -0.08 -10.60
CA LEU A 104 15.63 0.51 -9.33
C LEU A 104 16.84 -0.25 -8.77
N ALA A 105 17.56 -0.97 -9.63
CA ALA A 105 18.66 -1.89 -9.34
C ALA A 105 19.92 -1.25 -8.71
N PHE A 106 19.82 -0.04 -8.16
CA PHE A 106 20.94 0.69 -7.57
C PHE A 106 21.28 0.26 -6.13
N TYR A 107 20.62 -0.78 -5.58
CA TYR A 107 20.96 -1.37 -4.29
C TYR A 107 22.17 -2.31 -4.41
N ALA A 108 23.27 -1.80 -4.98
CA ALA A 108 24.51 -2.54 -5.10
C ALA A 108 25.30 -2.44 -3.79
N SER A 109 25.40 -3.58 -3.10
CA SER A 109 26.54 -3.97 -2.26
C SER A 109 26.86 -3.10 -1.04
N GLY A 110 26.21 -3.38 0.09
CA GLY A 110 26.74 -3.01 1.42
C GLY A 110 25.71 -2.60 2.45
N ASP A 111 24.54 -2.15 2.01
CA ASP A 111 23.55 -1.53 2.89
C ASP A 111 22.49 -2.50 3.43
N SER A 112 21.87 -2.07 4.53
CA SER A 112 20.98 -2.85 5.38
C SER A 112 19.81 -3.47 4.59
N LYS A 113 19.91 -4.79 4.33
CA LYS A 113 18.85 -5.62 3.71
C LYS A 113 17.48 -5.41 4.37
N PHE A 114 17.50 -5.14 5.67
CA PHE A 114 16.33 -4.79 6.45
C PHE A 114 15.65 -3.53 5.92
N ASP A 115 16.40 -2.46 5.69
CA ASP A 115 15.84 -1.17 5.23
C ASP A 115 15.30 -1.27 3.81
N VAL A 116 15.99 -1.98 2.92
CA VAL A 116 15.55 -2.18 1.53
C VAL A 116 14.25 -2.98 1.49
N THR A 117 14.16 -4.06 2.25
CA THR A 117 12.97 -4.92 2.28
C THR A 117 11.77 -4.18 2.88
N ILE A 118 11.94 -3.57 4.06
CA ILE A 118 10.88 -2.82 4.75
C ILE A 118 10.47 -1.59 3.94
N GLY A 119 11.47 -0.92 3.36
CA GLY A 119 11.31 0.20 2.45
C GLY A 119 10.43 -0.14 1.26
N THR A 120 10.77 -1.22 0.55
CA THR A 120 10.04 -1.68 -0.65
C THR A 120 8.64 -2.18 -0.29
N ALA A 121 8.51 -2.96 0.79
CA ALA A 121 7.23 -3.53 1.19
C ALA A 121 6.19 -2.45 1.52
N PHE A 122 6.59 -1.40 2.24
CA PHE A 122 5.65 -0.37 2.70
C PHE A 122 5.65 0.92 1.87
N GLY A 123 6.77 1.26 1.23
CA GLY A 123 6.89 2.45 0.38
C GLY A 123 6.45 2.22 -1.07
N ILE A 124 6.44 0.97 -1.53
CA ILE A 124 6.11 0.61 -2.92
C ILE A 124 4.96 -0.41 -2.96
N LEU A 125 5.18 -1.63 -2.45
CA LEU A 125 4.22 -2.72 -2.59
C LEU A 125 2.86 -2.41 -1.96
N HIS A 126 2.84 -1.96 -0.70
CA HIS A 126 1.60 -1.64 -0.01
C HIS A 126 0.78 -0.52 -0.71
N PRO A 127 1.37 0.63 -1.09
CA PRO A 127 0.67 1.65 -1.87
C PRO A 127 0.13 1.16 -3.23
N VAL A 128 0.89 0.33 -3.96
CA VAL A 128 0.41 -0.24 -5.24
C VAL A 128 -0.83 -1.09 -5.01
N LEU A 129 -0.77 -2.04 -4.08
CA LEU A 129 -1.89 -2.92 -3.77
C LEU A 129 -3.10 -2.15 -3.27
N PHE A 130 -2.88 -1.15 -2.41
CA PHE A 130 -3.94 -0.25 -1.95
C PHE A 130 -4.58 0.51 -3.11
N THR A 131 -3.78 1.08 -4.01
CA THR A 131 -4.29 1.84 -5.17
C THR A 131 -5.17 0.97 -6.05
N ILE A 132 -4.76 -0.27 -6.35
CA ILE A 132 -5.55 -1.22 -7.12
C ILE A 132 -6.89 -1.49 -6.43
N ALA A 133 -6.88 -1.76 -5.13
CA ALA A 133 -8.08 -2.02 -4.37
C ALA A 133 -9.00 -0.80 -4.26
N ALA A 134 -8.43 0.40 -4.09
CA ALA A 134 -9.14 1.67 -4.04
C ALA A 134 -9.80 1.99 -5.38
N VAL A 135 -9.12 1.79 -6.50
CA VAL A 135 -9.68 1.95 -7.85
C VAL A 135 -10.82 0.96 -8.08
N ALA A 136 -10.66 -0.30 -7.70
CA ALA A 136 -11.73 -1.30 -7.77
C ALA A 136 -12.97 -0.86 -6.96
N ALA A 137 -12.77 -0.29 -5.76
CA ALA A 137 -13.83 0.27 -4.94
C ALA A 137 -14.48 1.52 -5.57
N LEU A 138 -13.69 2.41 -6.16
CA LEU A 138 -14.19 3.60 -6.86
C LEU A 138 -15.05 3.24 -8.07
N LEU A 139 -14.66 2.21 -8.83
CA LEU A 139 -15.41 1.67 -9.97
C LEU A 139 -16.63 0.81 -9.57
N GLY A 140 -16.86 0.59 -8.27
CA GLY A 140 -18.03 -0.14 -7.77
C GLY A 140 -17.96 -1.66 -7.94
N PHE A 141 -16.77 -2.24 -8.11
CA PHE A 141 -16.61 -3.70 -8.23
C PHE A 141 -17.15 -4.46 -7.01
N PHE A 142 -17.09 -3.86 -5.82
CA PHE A 142 -17.64 -4.44 -4.60
C PHE A 142 -19.16 -4.27 -4.42
N ALA A 143 -19.80 -3.37 -5.18
CA ALA A 143 -21.24 -3.14 -5.10
C ALA A 143 -22.05 -4.17 -5.94
N LYS A 144 -21.45 -4.72 -6.99
CA LYS A 144 -22.11 -5.65 -7.92
C LYS A 144 -22.41 -7.04 -7.34
N THR A 145 -21.81 -7.40 -6.22
CA THR A 145 -22.02 -8.70 -5.56
C THR A 145 -23.21 -8.72 -4.60
N SER A 146 -23.76 -7.56 -4.22
CA SER A 146 -24.90 -7.48 -3.29
C SER A 146 -26.27 -7.60 -3.98
N THR A 147 -26.38 -7.25 -5.27
CA THR A 147 -27.64 -7.26 -6.02
C THR A 147 -28.06 -8.63 -6.58
N ARG A 148 -27.39 -9.72 -6.17
CA ARG A 148 -27.73 -11.09 -6.58
C ARG A 148 -28.33 -11.90 -5.43
N LYS A 149 -29.43 -11.41 -4.85
CA LYS A 149 -30.40 -12.25 -4.14
C LYS A 149 -31.80 -11.76 -4.50
N HIS A 150 -32.36 -12.39 -5.53
CA HIS A 150 -33.80 -12.48 -5.75
C HIS A 150 -34.38 -13.54 -4.82
#